data_AF-A0A1F2UEV7-F1
#
_entry.id   AF-A0A1F2UEV7-F1
#
_cell.length_a   1.000
_cell.length_b   1.000
_cell.length_c   1.000
_cell.angle_alpha   90.00
_cell.angle_beta   90.00
_cell.angle_gamma   90.00
#
_symmetry.space_group_name_H-M   'P 1'
#
loop_
_entity.id
_entity.type
_entity.pdbx_description
1 polymer ?
#
loop_
_entity_poly.entity_id
_entity_poly.type
_entity_poly.pdbx_seq_one_letter_code
_entity_poly.pdbx_strand_id
1 'polypeptide(L)' 'MGLNLDPTWLFLSLFPGGAGFVLIVYGKKRERWIHVLFGALFTVYPFFTESSTMLVLVGVALGAALWWLVRAGY' A
#
# COMPACT_ATOMS: atom_id res chain seq x y z
N MET A 1 -16.81 -11.45 -18.40
CA MET A 1 -16.09 -10.95 -17.22
C MET A 1 -17.04 -10.03 -16.47
N GLY A 2 -17.74 -10.55 -15.45
CA GLY A 2 -18.58 -9.71 -14.59
C GLY A 2 -17.68 -8.97 -13.61
N LEU A 3 -17.93 -7.67 -13.42
CA LEU A 3 -17.32 -6.91 -12.33
C LEU A 3 -17.79 -7.51 -11.00
N ASN A 4 -16.92 -8.30 -10.36
CA ASN A 4 -17.18 -8.84 -9.04
C ASN A 4 -16.85 -7.74 -8.02
N LEU A 5 -17.81 -6.84 -7.79
CA LEU A 5 -17.70 -5.71 -6.87
C LEU A 5 -17.93 -6.20 -5.44
N ASP A 6 -17.02 -7.00 -4.90
CA ASP A 6 -17.05 -7.39 -3.51
C ASP A 6 -16.96 -6.11 -2.63
N PRO A 7 -18.02 -5.76 -1.88
CA PRO A 7 -18.04 -4.53 -1.09
C PRO A 7 -16.95 -4.49 -0.03
N THR A 8 -16.59 -5.65 0.54
CA THR A 8 -15.54 -5.77 1.55
C THR A 8 -14.18 -5.49 0.93
N TRP A 9 -13.91 -6.03 -0.26
CA TRP A 9 -12.67 -5.76 -0.97
C TRP A 9 -12.54 -4.28 -1.37
N LEU A 10 -13.61 -3.69 -1.91
CA LEU A 10 -13.65 -2.28 -2.28
C LEU A 10 -13.39 -1.38 -1.07
N PHE A 11 -14.03 -1.66 0.07
CA PHE A 11 -13.81 -0.90 1.29
C PHE A 11 -12.37 -1.07 1.81
N LEU A 12 -11.84 -2.30 1.82
CA LEU A 12 -10.50 -2.58 2.29
C LEU A 12 -9.41 -1.97 1.40
N SER A 13 -9.64 -1.85 0.09
CA SER A 13 -8.66 -1.26 -0.85
C SER A 13 -8.50 0.25 -0.70
N LEU A 14 -9.43 0.94 -0.03
CA LEU A 14 -9.30 2.36 0.32
C LEU A 14 -8.11 2.61 1.26
N PHE A 15 -7.82 1.68 2.17
CA PHE A 15 -6.73 1.81 3.12
C PHE A 15 -5.34 1.82 2.44
N PRO A 16 -4.96 0.83 1.62
CA PRO A 16 -3.69 0.87 0.90
C PRO A 16 -3.64 1.99 -0.13
N GLY A 17 -4.75 2.34 -0.78
CA GLY A 17 -4.81 3.51 -1.67
C GLY A 17 -4.52 4.82 -0.95
N GLY A 18 -5.19 5.06 0.19
CA GLY A 18 -4.98 6.24 1.02
C GLY A 18 -3.57 6.27 1.64
N ALA A 19 -3.10 5.14 2.16
CA ALA A 19 -1.74 5.02 2.69
C ALA A 19 -0.68 5.29 1.62
N GLY A 20 -0.85 4.74 0.42
CA GLY A 20 0.04 4.97 -0.72
C GLY A 20 0.13 6.44 -1.09
N PHE A 21 -1.03 7.12 -1.18
CA PHE A 21 -1.08 8.56 -1.43
C PHE A 21 -0.35 9.37 -0.36
N VAL A 22 -0.63 9.12 0.93
CA VAL A 22 0.02 9.82 2.05
C VAL A 22 1.52 9.59 2.04
N LEU A 23 1.98 8.36 1.80
CA LEU A 23 3.40 8.01 1.74
C LEU A 23 4.13 8.71 0.60
N ILE A 24 3.52 8.82 -0.59
CA ILE A 24 4.09 9.56 -1.73
C ILE A 24 4.21 11.05 -1.38
N VAL A 25 3.14 11.67 -0.90
CA VAL A 25 3.13 13.10 -0.57
C VAL A 25 4.12 13.41 0.55
N TYR A 26 4.14 12.59 1.61
CA TYR A 26 5.06 12.73 2.73
C TYR A 26 6.52 12.52 2.30
N GLY A 27 6.80 11.45 1.55
CA GLY A 27 8.13 11.11 1.05
C GLY A 27 8.72 12.22 0.19
N LYS A 28 7.90 12.81 -0.70
CA LYS A 28 8.31 13.97 -1.50
C LYS A 28 8.63 15.19 -0.62
N LYS A 29 7.84 15.47 0.42
CA LYS A 29 8.07 16.62 1.33
C LYS A 29 9.30 16.46 2.22
N ARG A 30 9.68 15.23 2.56
CA ARG A 30 10.83 14.92 3.44
C ARG A 30 12.09 14.50 2.66
N GLU A 31 12.03 14.54 1.33
CA GLU A 31 13.07 13.98 0.44
C GLU A 31 13.47 12.54 0.79
N ARG A 32 12.53 11.76 1.34
CA ARG A 32 12.73 10.35 1.68
C ARG A 32 12.18 9.48 0.57
N TRP A 33 13.05 9.11 -0.37
CA TRP A 33 12.69 8.31 -1.54
C TRP A 33 12.06 6.95 -1.17
N ILE A 34 12.42 6.36 -0.02
CA ILE A 34 11.86 5.08 0.43
C ILE A 34 10.35 5.15 0.67
N HIS A 35 9.85 6.28 1.19
CA HIS A 35 8.42 6.48 1.41
C HIS A 35 7.67 6.64 0.09
N VAL A 36 8.31 7.26 -0.92
CA VAL A 36 7.73 7.38 -2.26
C VAL A 36 7.65 6.02 -2.95
N LEU A 37 8.71 5.21 -2.86
CA LEU A 37 8.74 3.85 -3.39
C LEU A 37 7.63 2.98 -2.77
N PHE A 38 7.57 2.93 -1.44
CA PHE A 38 6.53 2.16 -0.76
C PHE A 38 5.13 2.72 -1.01
N GLY A 39 4.98 4.04 -1.12
CA GLY A 39 3.72 4.64 -1.47
C GLY A 39 3.23 4.20 -2.86
N ALA A 40 4.13 4.13 -3.85
CA ALA A 40 3.80 3.58 -5.17
C ALA A 40 3.45 2.08 -5.10
N LEU A 41 4.19 1.28 -4.32
CA LEU A 41 3.86 -0.13 -4.11
C LEU A 41 2.48 -0.31 -3.47
N PHE A 42 2.15 0.48 -2.44
CA PHE A 42 0.85 0.49 -1.77
C PHE A 42 -0.31 0.85 -2.72
N THR A 43 -0.07 1.71 -3.71
CA THR A 43 -1.06 2.05 -4.75
C THR A 43 -1.22 0.94 -5.78
N VAL A 44 -0.15 0.23 -6.14
CA VAL A 44 -0.13 -0.72 -7.26
C VAL A 44 -0.51 -2.14 -6.85
N TYR A 45 -0.09 -2.61 -5.66
CA TYR A 45 -0.32 -4.00 -5.25
C TYR A 45 -1.80 -4.44 -5.17
N PRO A 46 -2.79 -3.59 -4.81
CA PRO A 46 -4.18 -4.03 -4.71
C PRO A 46 -4.71 -4.58 -6.03
N PHE A 47 -4.23 -4.08 -7.17
CA PHE A 47 -4.61 -4.57 -8.50
C PHE A 47 -4.17 -6.01 -8.78
N PHE A 48 -3.25 -6.55 -7.98
CA PHE A 48 -2.76 -7.92 -8.07
C PHE A 48 -3.36 -8.85 -7.01
N THR A 49 -4.23 -8.34 -6.13
CA THR A 49 -4.85 -9.13 -5.05
C THR A 49 -6.32 -9.36 -5.31
N GLU A 50 -6.68 -10.57 -5.74
CA GLU A 50 -8.05 -10.95 -6.07
C GLU A 50 -8.91 -11.26 -4.82
N SER A 51 -8.28 -11.54 -3.68
CA SER A 51 -8.95 -11.87 -2.42
C SER A 51 -8.65 -10.82 -1.34
N SER A 52 -9.66 -10.51 -0.53
CA SER A 52 -9.54 -9.65 0.66
C SER A 52 -8.45 -10.14 1.63
N THR A 53 -8.26 -11.46 1.73
CA THR A 53 -7.18 -12.03 2.56
C THR A 53 -5.80 -11.68 2.01
N MET A 54 -5.60 -11.79 0.69
CA MET A 54 -4.34 -11.43 0.04
C MET A 54 -4.07 -9.92 0.10
N LEU A 55 -5.12 -9.10 -0.06
CA LEU A 55 -5.03 -7.65 0.07
C LEU A 55 -4.48 -7.23 1.43
N VAL A 56 -4.96 -7.85 2.51
CA VAL A 56 -4.52 -7.56 3.87
C VAL A 56 -3.12 -8.13 4.13
N LEU A 57 -2.85 -9.38 3.76
CA LEU A 57 -1.55 -10.01 3.99
C LEU A 57 -0.41 -9.26 3.32
N VAL A 58 -0.58 -8.89 2.03
CA VAL A 58 0.44 -8.14 1.29
C VAL A 58 0.58 -6.72 1.86
N GLY A 59 -0.52 -6.07 2.23
CA GLY A 59 -0.49 -4.74 2.85
C GLY A 59 0.28 -4.75 4.18
N VAL A 60 0.05 -5.74 5.04
CA VAL A 60 0.79 -5.91 6.31
C VAL A 60 2.26 -6.19 6.05
N ALA A 61 2.59 -7.06 5.08
CA ALA A 61 3.97 -7.37 4.72
C ALA A 61 4.73 -6.13 4.20
N LEU A 62 4.11 -5.34 3.31
CA LEU A 62 4.67 -4.08 2.82
C LEU A 62 4.84 -3.04 3.94
N GLY A 63 3.87 -2.94 4.84
CA GLY A 63 3.95 -2.04 5.99
C GLY A 63 5.09 -2.43 6.95
N ALA A 64 5.25 -3.71 7.23
CA ALA A 64 6.34 -4.23 8.04
C ALA A 64 7.72 -4.00 7.38
N ALA A 65 7.81 -4.22 6.06
CA ALA A 65 9.02 -3.94 5.30
C ALA A 65 9.39 -2.44 5.31
N LEU A 66 8.41 -1.55 5.12
CA LEU A 66 8.63 -0.11 5.23
C LEU A 66 9.13 0.27 6.62
N TRP A 67 8.47 -0.21 7.67
CA TRP A 67 8.86 0.06 9.05
C TRP A 67 10.30 -0.38 9.34
N TRP A 68 10.68 -1.57 8.87
CA TRP A 68 12.05 -2.05 9.03
C TRP A 68 13.05 -1.17 8.27
N LEU A 69 12.78 -0.83 7.01
CA LEU A 69 13.69 0.00 6.20
C LEU A 69 13.87 1.41 6.78
N VAL A 70 12.79 2.03 7.25
CA VAL A 70 12.86 3.32 7.93
C VAL A 70 13.66 3.25 9.22
N ARG A 71 13.55 2.15 9.98
CA ARG A 71 14.37 1.91 11.18
C ARG A 71 15.84 1.64 10.86
N ALA A 72 16.13 1.05 9.70
CA ALA A 72 17.49 0.84 9.22
C ALA A 72 18.17 2.14 8.72
N GLY A 73 17.43 3.26 8.68
CA GLY A 73 17.97 4.57 8.33
C GLY A 73 17.77 4.98 6.87
N TYR A 74 16.97 4.23 6.11
CA TYR A 74 16.52 4.61 4.75
C TYR A 74 15.36 5.62 4.80
#